data_AF-A0A5N7BH60-F1
#
_entry.id   AF-A0A5N7BH60-F1
#
_cell.length_a   1.000
_cell.length_b   1.000
_cell.length_c   1.000
_cell.angle_alpha   90.00
_cell.angle_beta   90.00
_cell.angle_gamma   90.00
#
_symmetry.space_group_name_H-M   'P 1'
#
loop_
_entity.id
_entity.type
_entity.pdbx_description
1 polymer ?
#
loop_
_entity_poly.entity_id
_entity_poly.type
_entity_poly.pdbx_seq_one_letter_code
_entity_poly.pdbx_strand_id
1 'polypeptide(L)'
;MRFTGPTSLTAFFVQGLLVSSVIARRNNINRCPEPCSLSINPHDWIDYHTLDRLTWCNETMILDFAIYTPLDDTDKQSTIFACKANDKNTIHGNDQYQLAVSDELLEETTLSLEGGTWGTHAALPNDDLTQVTINSVKTWLVGSPRSHQDHIFGSSGKTVVGLYIGSKIQRATAVDSVAEQMLKYIEQKGISSQIVLQHCGSNADYILGMVINMDGDLPNVQQSVRTWSDGQCVQGFDNEAQFSEIFVPVAPTMKASGLRLKDKISADSYRLEGRETTCDYIQVVSGDSCGSLVQKCGITAAELAKYNPDPNLCSTLAVGQYICCSQGDLPDFSPKPYPNGTCYTYQAQAGDYCAKIASEHSLSVDDIESFNPETWGWMGCNNLQLGQRLCLSKGDAPFPAPIANAVCGPQVPGTKQPGNDGPSLWVGLNPCPLNACCNVWGQCGITPEFCSVTKSPTGNPGTAAPGSNGCIDSCSLLVTNIEAPDQFATVGYFLGSNTEDRECLTLDAWFMPTQQFTHIQFGFGDIASDYSISVKKGNDQFNFFKSMGGFKKIISFGGWEFSTSPQTYQIFRQGVKEENRAKRVEMLTVELLKSTTLKP
;
A
#
# COMPACT_ATOMS: atom_id res chain seq x y z
N MET A 1 58.05 -20.79 -34.51
CA MET A 1 58.87 -19.56 -34.65
C MET A 1 58.03 -18.38 -34.19
N ARG A 2 58.63 -17.52 -33.37
CA ARG A 2 58.05 -16.30 -32.77
C ARG A 2 57.42 -15.37 -33.80
N PHE A 3 56.31 -14.72 -33.45
CA PHE A 3 55.99 -13.32 -33.78
C PHE A 3 54.94 -12.85 -32.74
N THR A 4 55.33 -12.22 -31.62
CA THR A 4 55.38 -10.76 -31.40
C THR A 4 54.22 -9.98 -32.04
N GLY A 5 53.31 -9.48 -31.21
CA GLY A 5 52.40 -8.37 -31.58
C GLY A 5 53.15 -7.05 -31.79
N PRO A 6 52.44 -5.99 -32.20
CA PRO A 6 51.97 -5.06 -31.17
C PRO A 6 50.56 -4.49 -31.38
N THR A 7 49.97 -4.15 -30.23
CA THR A 7 48.99 -3.10 -29.91
C THR A 7 48.51 -2.16 -31.03
N SER A 8 47.18 -2.01 -31.14
CA SER A 8 46.56 -0.72 -31.42
C SER A 8 45.25 -0.60 -30.63
N LEU A 9 45.15 0.47 -29.84
CA LEU A 9 43.94 0.90 -29.15
C LEU A 9 42.85 1.25 -30.18
N THR A 10 41.67 0.68 -30.02
CA THR A 10 40.43 1.23 -30.59
C THR A 10 39.59 1.75 -29.43
N ALA A 11 39.61 3.07 -29.26
CA ALA A 11 38.64 3.78 -28.45
C ALA A 11 37.29 3.75 -29.17
N PHE A 12 36.33 3.00 -28.62
CA PHE A 12 34.93 3.15 -28.99
C PHE A 12 34.29 4.20 -28.08
N PHE A 13 34.11 5.40 -28.63
CA PHE A 13 33.12 6.35 -28.15
C PHE A 13 31.73 5.75 -28.40
N VAL A 14 30.99 5.42 -27.33
CA VAL A 14 29.54 5.21 -27.39
C VAL A 14 28.89 6.43 -26.75
N GLN A 15 28.56 7.41 -27.59
CA GLN A 15 27.42 8.28 -27.32
C GLN A 15 26.17 7.49 -27.68
N GLY A 16 25.29 7.28 -26.69
CA GLY A 16 24.07 6.51 -26.88
C GLY A 16 23.05 6.80 -25.78
N LEU A 17 22.17 7.75 -26.08
CA LEU A 17 20.77 7.83 -25.65
C LEU A 17 20.48 8.11 -24.17
N LEU A 18 20.16 9.38 -23.94
CA LEU A 18 19.19 9.83 -22.95
C LEU A 18 17.90 9.00 -23.10
N VAL A 19 17.67 8.09 -22.16
CA VAL A 19 16.36 7.51 -21.87
C VAL A 19 16.02 7.86 -20.42
N SER A 20 14.80 8.34 -20.26
CA SER A 20 14.18 8.93 -19.08
C SER A 20 14.57 8.31 -17.73
N SER A 21 14.69 9.21 -16.77
CA SER A 21 14.80 8.97 -15.33
C SER A 21 13.92 7.84 -14.82
N VAL A 22 14.47 6.64 -14.72
CA VAL A 22 14.04 5.65 -13.73
C VAL A 22 15.15 5.63 -12.70
N ILE A 23 15.00 6.45 -11.68
CA ILE A 23 15.74 6.29 -10.43
C ILE A 23 15.39 4.88 -9.98
N ALA A 24 16.32 3.94 -10.15
CA ALA A 24 16.30 2.71 -9.39
C ALA A 24 16.39 3.13 -7.92
N ARG A 25 15.23 3.24 -7.25
CA ARG A 25 15.11 3.48 -5.82
C ARG A 25 15.69 2.26 -5.12
N ARG A 26 17.01 2.23 -4.99
CA ARG A 26 17.70 1.30 -4.10
C ARG A 26 17.38 1.74 -2.69
N ASN A 27 16.60 0.93 -1.98
CA ASN A 27 16.22 1.10 -0.58
C ASN A 27 17.46 1.44 0.29
N ASN A 28 17.71 2.72 0.51
CA ASN A 28 18.02 3.14 1.87
C ASN A 28 16.82 2.67 2.71
N ILE A 29 17.07 2.05 3.85
CA ILE A 29 16.01 1.65 4.79
C ILE A 29 15.44 2.96 5.36
N ASN A 30 14.65 3.67 4.57
CA ASN A 30 13.87 4.81 5.00
C ASN A 30 12.73 4.22 5.82
N ARG A 31 12.73 4.57 7.11
CA ARG A 31 11.71 4.11 8.06
C ARG A 31 10.32 4.64 7.71
N CYS A 32 10.26 5.76 7.00
CA CYS A 32 9.04 6.42 6.58
C CYS A 32 8.85 6.30 5.07
N PRO A 33 7.59 6.27 4.61
CA PRO A 33 7.28 6.30 3.19
C PRO A 33 7.65 7.64 2.56
N GLU A 34 7.52 7.68 1.25
CA GLU A 34 7.77 8.89 0.47
C GLU A 34 6.72 9.97 0.75
N PRO A 35 7.06 11.26 0.53
CA PRO A 35 6.13 12.35 0.78
C PRO A 35 4.83 12.29 -0.02
N CYS A 36 3.71 12.66 0.61
CA CYS A 36 2.40 12.81 -0.04
C CYS A 36 2.41 13.84 -1.18
N SER A 37 3.37 14.78 -1.18
CA SER A 37 3.53 15.75 -2.26
C SER A 37 3.91 15.13 -3.62
N LEU A 38 4.29 13.85 -3.66
CA LEU A 38 4.65 13.16 -4.90
C LEU A 38 3.42 12.64 -5.68
N SER A 39 2.31 12.34 -5.01
CA SER A 39 1.06 11.97 -5.65
C SER A 39 -0.14 12.21 -4.73
N ILE A 40 -1.19 12.80 -5.30
CA ILE A 40 -2.51 12.96 -4.66
C ILE A 40 -3.35 11.68 -4.71
N ASN A 41 -2.93 10.67 -5.47
CA ASN A 41 -3.64 9.41 -5.58
C ASN A 41 -3.04 8.41 -4.58
N PRO A 42 -3.80 7.93 -3.58
CA PRO A 42 -3.30 6.97 -2.60
C PRO A 42 -2.77 5.67 -3.20
N HIS A 43 -3.29 5.25 -4.37
CA HIS A 43 -2.79 4.06 -5.06
C HIS A 43 -1.33 4.15 -5.53
N ASP A 44 -0.75 5.36 -5.58
CA ASP A 44 0.66 5.57 -5.90
C ASP A 44 1.57 5.55 -4.66
N TRP A 45 0.99 5.46 -3.46
CA TRP A 45 1.75 5.43 -2.22
C TRP A 45 2.34 4.05 -1.93
N ILE A 46 3.23 4.00 -0.94
CA ILE A 46 3.79 2.74 -0.47
C ILE A 46 2.69 2.00 0.29
N ASP A 47 2.47 0.73 -0.04
CA ASP A 47 1.56 -0.13 0.70
C ASP A 47 2.27 -0.88 1.83
N TYR A 48 1.48 -1.16 2.86
CA TYR A 48 1.87 -1.88 4.06
C TYR A 48 0.82 -2.96 4.32
N HIS A 49 1.26 -4.13 4.78
CA HIS A 49 0.38 -5.28 5.02
C HIS A 49 0.28 -5.69 6.49
N THR A 50 0.92 -4.92 7.38
CA THR A 50 0.81 -5.10 8.84
C THR A 50 0.85 -3.74 9.55
N LEU A 51 0.07 -3.62 10.62
CA LEU A 51 0.05 -2.40 11.44
C LEU A 51 1.39 -2.13 12.12
N ASP A 52 2.10 -3.18 12.54
CA ASP A 52 3.42 -3.07 13.19
C ASP A 52 4.44 -2.33 12.31
N ARG A 53 4.37 -2.48 10.98
CA ARG A 53 5.30 -1.79 10.07
C ARG A 53 5.06 -0.28 10.03
N LEU A 54 3.83 0.19 10.25
CA LEU A 54 3.52 1.61 10.30
C LEU A 54 4.23 2.28 11.49
N THR A 55 4.39 1.56 12.60
CA THR A 55 5.05 2.08 13.82
C THR A 55 6.54 2.37 13.66
N TRP A 56 7.16 1.89 12.58
CA TRP A 56 8.59 2.11 12.34
C TRP A 56 8.88 3.53 11.87
N CYS A 57 7.89 4.18 11.24
CA CYS A 57 7.99 5.58 10.87
C CYS A 57 7.76 6.47 12.09
N ASN A 58 8.70 7.39 12.33
CA ASN A 58 8.64 8.36 13.43
C ASN A 58 8.17 9.75 12.96
N GLU A 59 7.62 9.85 11.74
CA GLU A 59 7.04 11.06 11.17
C GLU A 59 5.53 10.84 10.96
N THR A 60 4.77 11.92 10.82
CA THR A 60 3.32 11.84 10.56
C THR A 60 3.06 11.27 9.17
N MET A 61 2.15 10.30 9.09
CA MET A 61 1.73 9.66 7.83
C MET A 61 0.25 9.92 7.56
N ILE A 62 -0.10 10.03 6.28
CA ILE A 62 -1.48 9.91 5.78
C ILE A 62 -1.67 8.47 5.33
N LEU A 63 -2.81 7.89 5.67
CA LEU A 63 -3.13 6.49 5.41
C LEU A 63 -4.44 6.37 4.63
N ASP A 64 -4.50 5.40 3.74
CA ASP A 64 -5.72 5.00 3.03
C ASP A 64 -5.81 3.47 2.91
N PHE A 65 -7.00 2.92 3.15
CA PHE A 65 -7.26 1.48 3.19
C PHE A 65 -8.76 1.19 3.09
N ALA A 66 -9.11 -0.04 2.71
CA ALA A 66 -10.50 -0.46 2.62
C ALA A 66 -11.19 -0.44 4.01
N ILE A 67 -12.31 0.26 4.15
CA ILE A 67 -13.00 0.40 5.46
C ILE A 67 -13.95 -0.76 5.77
N TYR A 68 -14.29 -1.58 4.77
CA TYR A 68 -15.16 -2.75 4.91
C TYR A 68 -14.38 -4.07 5.06
N THR A 69 -13.05 -4.03 4.96
CA THR A 69 -12.15 -5.14 5.25
C THR A 69 -11.48 -4.85 6.60
N PRO A 70 -11.91 -5.50 7.70
CA PRO A 70 -11.40 -5.22 9.05
C PRO A 70 -9.88 -5.41 9.15
N LEU A 71 -9.21 -4.44 9.79
CA LEU A 71 -7.76 -4.48 10.03
C LEU A 71 -7.35 -5.42 11.18
N ASP A 72 -8.28 -5.81 12.04
CA ASP A 72 -8.09 -6.66 13.21
C ASP A 72 -8.51 -8.14 12.97
N ASP A 73 -8.94 -8.48 11.76
CA ASP A 73 -9.31 -9.84 11.39
C ASP A 73 -8.09 -10.60 10.83
N THR A 74 -7.57 -11.53 11.62
CA THR A 74 -6.39 -12.34 11.27
C THR A 74 -6.62 -13.28 10.09
N ASP A 75 -7.88 -13.57 9.75
CA ASP A 75 -8.24 -14.38 8.58
C ASP A 75 -8.27 -13.56 7.28
N LYS A 76 -8.13 -12.23 7.39
CA LYS A 76 -8.11 -11.30 6.26
C LYS A 76 -6.72 -10.75 6.02
N GLN A 77 -6.51 -10.33 4.78
CA GLN A 77 -5.35 -9.56 4.39
C GLN A 77 -5.77 -8.11 4.26
N SER A 78 -4.87 -7.19 4.56
CA SER A 78 -5.16 -5.76 4.42
C SER A 78 -4.01 -5.06 3.73
N THR A 79 -4.37 -4.13 2.86
CA THR A 79 -3.44 -3.23 2.19
C THR A 79 -3.68 -1.82 2.72
N ILE A 80 -2.64 -1.22 3.28
CA ILE A 80 -2.64 0.13 3.83
C ILE A 80 -1.67 0.97 3.01
N PHE A 81 -2.20 1.86 2.18
CA PHE A 81 -1.40 2.84 1.47
C PHE A 81 -1.00 3.94 2.44
N ALA A 82 0.28 4.30 2.46
CA ALA A 82 0.78 5.37 3.32
C ALA A 82 1.82 6.25 2.63
N CYS A 83 1.70 7.55 2.87
CA CYS A 83 2.69 8.55 2.49
C CYS A 83 3.02 9.42 3.70
N LYS A 84 4.20 10.02 3.65
CA LYS A 84 4.63 10.94 4.70
C LYS A 84 3.98 12.31 4.51
N ALA A 85 3.33 12.83 5.55
CA ALA A 85 2.81 14.19 5.57
C ALA A 85 3.96 15.20 5.56
N ASN A 86 3.84 16.28 4.78
CA ASN A 86 4.80 17.39 4.77
C ASN A 86 4.08 18.72 5.04
N ASP A 87 4.77 19.70 5.63
CA ASP A 87 4.27 21.07 5.88
C ASP A 87 3.83 21.82 4.61
N LYS A 88 4.15 21.28 3.43
CA LYS A 88 3.79 21.79 2.10
C LYS A 88 2.77 20.89 1.39
N ASN A 89 1.80 20.35 2.11
CA ASN A 89 0.65 19.65 1.49
C ASN A 89 -0.23 20.59 0.63
N THR A 90 0.15 21.86 0.43
CA THR A 90 -0.28 22.70 -0.70
C THR A 90 0.30 22.17 -2.01
N ILE A 91 -0.31 21.14 -2.55
CA ILE A 91 -0.14 20.82 -3.95
C ILE A 91 -0.88 21.91 -4.72
N HIS A 92 -0.14 22.70 -5.49
CA HIS A 92 -0.67 23.60 -6.52
C HIS A 92 -1.35 22.76 -7.62
N GLY A 93 -2.49 22.17 -7.32
CA GLY A 93 -3.46 21.79 -8.34
C GLY A 93 -4.19 23.06 -8.74
N ASN A 94 -3.83 23.62 -9.89
CA ASN A 94 -4.50 24.78 -10.47
C ASN A 94 -5.85 24.40 -11.10
N ASP A 95 -6.48 23.33 -10.62
CA ASP A 95 -7.74 22.81 -11.12
C ASP A 95 -8.83 23.27 -10.15
N GLN A 96 -9.71 24.13 -10.66
CA GLN A 96 -10.94 24.51 -9.97
C GLN A 96 -11.67 23.23 -9.53
N TYR A 97 -11.81 23.06 -8.21
CA TYR A 97 -12.48 21.95 -7.58
C TYR A 97 -13.89 21.78 -8.16
N GLN A 98 -14.09 20.76 -8.97
CA GLN A 98 -15.43 20.31 -9.33
C GLN A 98 -15.97 19.53 -8.13
N LEU A 99 -16.83 20.17 -7.35
CA LEU A 99 -17.86 19.45 -6.61
C LEU A 99 -18.63 18.54 -7.60
N ALA A 100 -19.09 17.37 -7.15
CA ALA A 100 -20.06 16.56 -7.91
C ALA A 100 -21.41 17.29 -8.14
N VAL A 101 -21.60 18.42 -7.45
CA VAL A 101 -22.76 19.32 -7.52
C VAL A 101 -22.19 20.72 -7.77
N SER A 102 -22.56 21.41 -8.86
CA SER A 102 -22.12 22.80 -9.08
C SER A 102 -22.31 23.65 -7.82
N ASP A 103 -21.30 24.45 -7.43
CA ASP A 103 -21.33 25.37 -6.26
C ASP A 103 -22.65 26.17 -6.18
N GLU A 104 -23.28 26.43 -7.33
CA GLU A 104 -24.57 27.11 -7.49
C GLU A 104 -25.78 26.43 -6.83
N LEU A 105 -25.67 25.18 -6.36
CA LEU A 105 -26.78 24.42 -5.75
C LEU A 105 -26.60 24.16 -4.24
N LEU A 106 -25.56 24.71 -3.61
CA LEU A 106 -25.31 24.54 -2.17
C LEU A 106 -26.01 25.64 -1.37
N GLU A 107 -26.62 25.26 -0.24
CA GLU A 107 -27.25 26.18 0.71
C GLU A 107 -26.49 26.20 2.03
N GLU A 108 -26.14 27.40 2.52
CA GLU A 108 -25.53 27.57 3.84
C GLU A 108 -26.45 27.03 4.94
N THR A 109 -25.97 26.03 5.66
CA THR A 109 -26.75 25.28 6.65
C THR A 109 -26.00 25.23 7.98
N THR A 110 -26.74 25.43 9.08
CA THR A 110 -26.21 25.20 10.43
C THR A 110 -26.24 23.70 10.74
N LEU A 111 -25.08 23.11 11.02
CA LEU A 111 -24.97 21.72 11.44
C LEU A 111 -24.67 21.64 12.94
N SER A 112 -25.55 20.98 13.68
CA SER A 112 -25.32 20.67 15.09
C SER A 112 -24.33 19.53 15.22
N LEU A 113 -23.33 19.71 16.09
CA LEU A 113 -22.28 18.73 16.33
C LEU A 113 -22.51 18.02 17.67
N GLU A 114 -22.33 16.71 17.67
CA GLU A 114 -22.38 15.84 18.84
C GLU A 114 -21.14 14.95 18.92
N GLY A 115 -20.99 14.22 20.01
CA GLY A 115 -19.94 13.23 20.16
C GLY A 115 -19.63 12.93 21.61
N GLY A 116 -18.42 12.44 21.85
CA GLY A 116 -18.03 12.05 23.19
C GLY A 116 -16.67 11.39 23.24
N THR A 117 -16.34 10.88 24.42
CA THR A 117 -15.03 10.31 24.69
C THR A 117 -15.13 8.94 25.35
N TRP A 118 -14.06 8.16 25.18
CA TRP A 118 -13.82 6.93 25.95
C TRP A 118 -12.48 7.01 26.67
N GLY A 119 -12.48 6.42 27.87
CA GLY A 119 -11.29 6.28 28.68
C GLY A 119 -10.65 7.61 29.11
N THR A 120 -9.58 7.47 29.86
CA THR A 120 -8.75 8.59 30.32
C THR A 120 -7.33 8.37 29.83
N HIS A 121 -6.75 9.37 29.17
CA HIS A 121 -5.36 9.32 28.76
C HIS A 121 -4.52 10.14 29.76
N ALA A 122 -3.39 9.59 30.22
CA ALA A 122 -2.48 10.38 31.03
C ALA A 122 -1.90 11.49 30.13
N ALA A 123 -2.03 12.76 30.53
CA ALA A 123 -1.51 13.89 29.76
C ALA A 123 -0.03 13.65 29.40
N LEU A 124 0.24 13.29 28.15
CA LEU A 124 1.59 13.20 27.63
C LEU A 124 2.04 14.61 27.19
N PRO A 125 3.34 14.92 27.24
CA PRO A 125 3.86 16.22 26.77
C PRO A 125 3.75 16.47 25.25
N ASN A 126 3.01 15.64 24.49
CA ASN A 126 3.00 15.63 23.01
C ASN A 126 1.64 16.05 22.40
N ASP A 127 0.96 17.07 22.94
CA ASP A 127 -0.21 17.68 22.28
C ASP A 127 0.10 18.10 20.83
N ASP A 128 1.36 18.44 20.54
CA ASP A 128 1.87 18.83 19.23
C ASP A 128 1.64 17.76 18.14
N LEU A 129 1.86 16.47 18.44
CA LEU A 129 1.68 15.41 17.43
C LEU A 129 0.21 15.22 17.04
N THR A 130 -0.70 15.38 17.99
CA THR A 130 -2.14 15.32 17.72
C THR A 130 -2.58 16.46 16.81
N GLN A 131 -2.14 17.69 17.11
CA GLN A 131 -2.43 18.84 16.26
C GLN A 131 -1.83 18.68 14.85
N VAL A 132 -0.57 18.24 14.75
CA VAL A 132 0.08 17.97 13.46
C VAL A 132 -0.67 16.90 12.67
N THR A 133 -1.14 15.84 13.31
CA THR A 133 -1.87 14.75 12.63
C THR A 133 -3.24 15.23 12.12
N ILE A 134 -4.00 15.93 12.96
CA ILE A 134 -5.29 16.54 12.57
C ILE A 134 -5.09 17.49 11.39
N ASN A 135 -4.11 18.40 11.47
CA ASN A 135 -3.83 19.35 10.41
C ASN A 135 -3.36 18.66 9.13
N SER A 136 -2.56 17.60 9.22
CA SER A 136 -2.11 16.84 8.06
C SER A 136 -3.28 16.16 7.32
N VAL A 137 -4.17 15.50 8.08
CA VAL A 137 -5.40 14.87 7.56
C VAL A 137 -6.32 15.92 6.92
N LYS A 138 -6.54 17.04 7.62
CA LYS A 138 -7.30 18.19 7.14
C LYS A 138 -6.75 18.69 5.80
N THR A 139 -5.47 19.06 5.75
CA THR A 139 -4.86 19.62 4.54
C THR A 139 -4.90 18.65 3.37
N TRP A 140 -4.65 17.36 3.63
CA TRP A 140 -4.69 16.35 2.57
C TRP A 140 -6.09 16.21 1.98
N LEU A 141 -7.12 16.05 2.83
CA LEU A 141 -8.49 15.82 2.35
C LEU A 141 -9.02 17.02 1.56
N VAL A 142 -8.73 18.24 2.03
CA VAL A 142 -9.08 19.49 1.32
C VAL A 142 -8.40 19.57 -0.04
N GLY A 143 -7.12 19.16 -0.14
CA GLY A 143 -6.34 19.19 -1.38
C GLY A 143 -6.60 18.03 -2.36
N SER A 144 -7.37 17.03 -1.96
CA SER A 144 -7.60 15.80 -2.74
C SER A 144 -8.88 15.88 -3.61
N PRO A 145 -8.91 15.24 -4.80
CA PRO A 145 -10.12 15.16 -5.63
C PRO A 145 -11.28 14.47 -4.92
N ARG A 146 -12.52 14.89 -5.24
CA ARG A 146 -13.73 14.36 -4.60
C ARG A 146 -14.13 12.97 -5.09
N SER A 147 -13.80 12.63 -6.32
CA SER A 147 -14.35 11.47 -7.04
C SER A 147 -14.00 10.10 -6.44
N HIS A 148 -13.10 10.02 -5.46
CA HIS A 148 -12.61 8.75 -4.92
C HIS A 148 -12.49 8.69 -3.39
N GLN A 149 -12.80 9.76 -2.66
CA GLN A 149 -12.31 9.84 -1.27
C GLN A 149 -13.19 10.62 -0.30
N ASP A 150 -14.20 9.98 0.29
CA ASP A 150 -15.03 10.60 1.33
C ASP A 150 -14.43 10.48 2.74
N HIS A 151 -13.30 9.78 2.88
CA HIS A 151 -12.61 9.61 4.15
C HIS A 151 -11.09 9.51 3.97
N ILE A 152 -10.35 9.82 5.02
CA ILE A 152 -8.91 9.59 5.07
C ILE A 152 -8.48 9.39 6.52
N PHE A 153 -7.32 8.76 6.70
CA PHE A 153 -6.73 8.50 8.00
C PHE A 153 -5.36 9.15 8.11
N GLY A 154 -4.91 9.36 9.35
CA GLY A 154 -3.55 9.82 9.64
C GLY A 154 -3.02 9.18 10.90
N SER A 155 -1.69 9.02 10.97
CA SER A 155 -1.04 8.45 12.14
C SER A 155 0.26 9.18 12.47
N SER A 156 0.51 9.43 13.75
CA SER A 156 1.79 9.93 14.25
C SER A 156 2.05 9.40 15.65
N GLY A 157 3.10 8.60 15.80
CA GLY A 157 3.34 7.86 17.05
C GLY A 157 2.17 6.93 17.38
N LYS A 158 1.47 7.19 18.48
CA LYS A 158 0.25 6.47 18.88
C LYS A 158 -1.05 7.22 18.54
N THR A 159 -0.94 8.46 18.07
CA THR A 159 -2.12 9.20 17.66
C THR A 159 -2.56 8.71 16.29
N VAL A 160 -3.82 8.34 16.18
CA VAL A 160 -4.48 7.95 14.94
C VAL A 160 -5.72 8.79 14.77
N VAL A 161 -5.93 9.33 13.57
CA VAL A 161 -7.07 10.18 13.22
C VAL A 161 -7.80 9.56 12.05
N GLY A 162 -9.12 9.54 12.09
CA GLY A 162 -10.00 9.20 10.97
C GLY A 162 -10.97 10.35 10.73
N LEU A 163 -11.20 10.68 9.46
CA LEU A 163 -12.12 11.75 9.06
C LEU A 163 -13.01 11.22 7.95
N TYR A 164 -14.32 11.46 8.04
CA TYR A 164 -15.32 11.15 7.01
C TYR A 164 -16.18 12.38 6.70
N ILE A 165 -16.45 12.65 5.42
CA ILE A 165 -17.34 13.71 4.95
C ILE A 165 -18.25 13.17 3.85
N GLY A 166 -19.55 13.16 4.10
CA GLY A 166 -20.56 12.76 3.13
C GLY A 166 -20.57 13.61 1.85
N SER A 167 -21.01 13.01 0.75
CA SER A 167 -20.89 13.59 -0.59
C SER A 167 -21.68 14.90 -0.80
N LYS A 168 -22.69 15.18 0.04
CA LYS A 168 -23.58 16.35 -0.07
C LYS A 168 -23.15 17.52 0.80
N ILE A 169 -22.12 17.37 1.62
CA ILE A 169 -21.57 18.45 2.45
C ILE A 169 -20.42 19.13 1.70
N GLN A 170 -20.28 20.45 1.70
CA GLN A 170 -19.10 21.08 1.09
C GLN A 170 -17.83 20.67 1.87
N ARG A 171 -16.87 20.04 1.18
CA ARG A 171 -15.72 19.38 1.82
C ARG A 171 -14.79 20.36 2.52
N ALA A 172 -14.33 21.40 1.85
CA ALA A 172 -13.28 22.29 2.36
C ALA A 172 -13.70 22.98 3.69
N THR A 173 -14.86 23.64 3.68
CA THR A 173 -15.44 24.32 4.84
C THR A 173 -15.78 23.35 5.97
N ALA A 174 -16.33 22.18 5.66
CA ALA A 174 -16.65 21.16 6.67
C ALA A 174 -15.39 20.66 7.38
N VAL A 175 -14.38 20.26 6.60
CA VAL A 175 -13.12 19.71 7.13
C VAL A 175 -12.40 20.75 7.98
N ASP A 176 -12.36 22.00 7.52
CA ASP A 176 -11.78 23.11 8.28
C ASP A 176 -12.49 23.33 9.61
N SER A 177 -13.82 23.44 9.58
CA SER A 177 -14.64 23.70 10.77
C SER A 177 -14.54 22.56 11.80
N VAL A 178 -14.56 21.31 11.34
CA VAL A 178 -14.54 20.13 12.21
C VAL A 178 -13.18 19.96 12.87
N ALA A 179 -12.10 20.14 12.11
CA ALA A 179 -10.76 20.12 12.66
C ALA A 179 -10.58 21.22 13.72
N GLU A 180 -11.07 22.43 13.48
CA GLU A 180 -11.00 23.53 14.44
C GLU A 180 -11.81 23.27 15.71
N GLN A 181 -13.03 22.73 15.59
CA GLN A 181 -13.83 22.36 16.77
C GLN A 181 -13.16 21.25 17.59
N MET A 182 -12.55 20.27 16.94
CA MET A 182 -11.82 19.19 17.60
C MET A 182 -10.58 19.72 18.34
N LEU A 183 -9.77 20.55 17.69
CA LEU A 183 -8.60 21.18 18.29
C LEU A 183 -8.99 22.03 19.50
N LYS A 184 -10.03 22.84 19.37
CA LYS A 184 -10.57 23.67 20.46
C LYS A 184 -11.07 22.82 21.64
N TYR A 185 -11.72 21.69 21.37
CA TYR A 185 -12.16 20.77 22.41
C TYR A 185 -10.97 20.21 23.19
N ILE A 186 -9.93 19.75 22.48
CA ILE A 186 -8.69 19.23 23.09
C ILE A 186 -8.01 20.29 23.95
N GLU A 187 -7.90 21.53 23.46
CA GLU A 187 -7.32 22.64 24.23
C GLU A 187 -8.09 22.94 25.53
N GLN A 188 -9.41 22.78 25.53
CA GLN A 188 -10.27 23.12 26.67
C GLN A 188 -10.47 21.99 27.67
N LYS A 189 -10.56 20.75 27.20
CA LYS A 189 -10.93 19.57 28.00
C LYS A 189 -9.77 18.59 28.20
N GLY A 190 -8.69 18.74 27.44
CA GLY A 190 -7.59 17.78 27.41
C GLY A 190 -7.88 16.58 26.52
N ILE A 191 -7.01 15.58 26.60
CA ILE A 191 -7.02 14.40 25.75
C ILE A 191 -7.63 13.19 26.48
N SER A 192 -8.53 12.47 25.81
CA SER A 192 -9.01 11.13 26.19
C SER A 192 -8.37 10.05 25.33
N SER A 193 -8.52 8.77 25.70
CA SER A 193 -8.03 7.65 24.88
C SER A 193 -8.65 7.69 23.48
N GLN A 194 -9.94 8.03 23.41
CA GLN A 194 -10.63 8.27 22.15
C GLN A 194 -11.57 9.45 22.26
N ILE A 195 -11.64 10.26 21.21
CA ILE A 195 -12.53 11.41 21.06
C ILE A 195 -13.22 11.29 19.71
N VAL A 196 -14.54 11.44 19.71
CA VAL A 196 -15.36 11.50 18.50
C VAL A 196 -16.13 12.81 18.48
N LEU A 197 -16.14 13.45 17.32
CA LEU A 197 -16.99 14.57 16.97
C LEU A 197 -17.69 14.21 15.66
N GLN A 198 -19.01 14.36 15.60
CA GLN A 198 -19.82 14.03 14.42
C GLN A 198 -21.03 14.94 14.24
N HIS A 199 -21.53 15.03 13.01
CA HIS A 199 -22.89 15.46 12.72
C HIS A 199 -23.66 14.25 12.18
N CYS A 200 -24.82 13.98 12.78
CA CYS A 200 -25.71 12.93 12.33
C CYS A 200 -26.70 13.48 11.30
N GLY A 201 -26.41 13.21 10.03
CA GLY A 201 -27.28 13.52 8.93
C GLY A 201 -28.39 12.47 8.72
N SER A 202 -29.18 12.68 7.67
CA SER A 202 -30.28 11.78 7.31
C SER A 202 -29.82 10.44 6.72
N ASN A 203 -28.63 10.40 6.12
CA ASN A 203 -27.98 9.23 5.53
C ASN A 203 -26.46 9.53 5.38
N ALA A 204 -25.69 8.58 4.84
CA ALA A 204 -24.23 8.68 4.71
C ALA A 204 -23.74 9.91 3.93
N ASP A 205 -24.55 10.46 3.02
CA ASP A 205 -24.21 11.67 2.25
C ASP A 205 -24.21 12.95 3.10
N TYR A 206 -24.91 12.93 4.23
CA TYR A 206 -25.11 14.06 5.14
C TYR A 206 -24.42 13.87 6.49
N ILE A 207 -23.59 12.84 6.64
CA ILE A 207 -22.79 12.63 7.84
C ILE A 207 -21.42 13.27 7.67
N LEU A 208 -20.92 13.89 8.74
CA LEU A 208 -19.50 14.25 8.86
C LEU A 208 -19.00 13.74 10.21
N GLY A 209 -17.73 13.38 10.29
CA GLY A 209 -17.14 12.90 11.53
C GLY A 209 -15.63 12.99 11.55
N MET A 210 -15.09 13.21 12.75
CA MET A 210 -13.67 13.10 13.07
C MET A 210 -13.51 12.29 14.35
N VAL A 211 -12.67 11.26 14.29
CA VAL A 211 -12.29 10.42 15.43
C VAL A 211 -10.81 10.53 15.66
N ILE A 212 -10.40 10.57 16.92
CA ILE A 212 -9.01 10.54 17.34
C ILE A 212 -8.87 9.40 18.35
N ASN A 213 -7.89 8.53 18.13
CA ASN A 213 -7.47 7.52 19.10
C ASN A 213 -6.01 7.78 19.48
N MET A 214 -5.70 7.73 20.77
CA MET A 214 -4.37 8.04 21.32
C MET A 214 -3.57 6.80 21.72
N ASP A 215 -4.17 5.63 21.59
CA ASP A 215 -3.58 4.34 21.98
C ASP A 215 -3.01 3.57 20.79
N GLY A 216 -3.14 4.11 19.57
CA GLY A 216 -2.68 3.51 18.32
C GLY A 216 -3.68 2.55 17.68
N ASP A 217 -4.94 2.56 18.13
CA ASP A 217 -5.97 1.63 17.70
C ASP A 217 -6.61 2.05 16.36
N LEU A 218 -5.87 1.80 15.28
CA LEU A 218 -6.35 2.04 13.91
C LEU A 218 -7.59 1.23 13.54
N PRO A 219 -7.75 -0.06 13.94
CA PRO A 219 -9.00 -0.81 13.73
C PRO A 219 -10.23 -0.14 14.36
N ASN A 220 -10.12 0.40 15.57
CA ASN A 220 -11.24 1.13 16.19
C ASN A 220 -11.59 2.42 15.42
N VAL A 221 -10.57 3.16 14.97
CA VAL A 221 -10.75 4.34 14.12
C VAL A 221 -11.41 3.98 12.79
N GLN A 222 -10.99 2.86 12.15
CA GLN A 222 -11.64 2.31 10.96
C GLN A 222 -13.12 2.03 11.22
N GLN A 223 -13.45 1.41 12.34
CA GLN A 223 -14.85 1.08 12.68
C GLN A 223 -15.71 2.34 12.85
N SER A 224 -15.17 3.43 13.40
CA SER A 224 -15.88 4.71 13.49
C SER A 224 -16.17 5.29 12.10
N VAL A 225 -15.17 5.30 11.21
CA VAL A 225 -15.32 5.77 9.82
C VAL A 225 -16.31 4.90 9.03
N ARG A 226 -16.25 3.57 9.20
CA ARG A 226 -17.21 2.65 8.61
C ARG A 226 -18.63 2.92 9.10
N THR A 227 -18.82 3.17 10.40
CA THR A 227 -20.14 3.49 10.97
C THR A 227 -20.78 4.70 10.26
N TRP A 228 -19.99 5.75 9.99
CA TRP A 228 -20.45 6.92 9.23
C TRP A 228 -20.75 6.59 7.76
N SER A 229 -19.90 5.79 7.11
CA SER A 229 -20.14 5.28 5.75
C SER A 229 -21.41 4.44 5.65
N ASP A 230 -21.76 3.73 6.73
CA ASP A 230 -22.99 2.95 6.85
C ASP A 230 -24.22 3.84 7.14
N GLY A 231 -24.08 5.17 7.16
CA GLY A 231 -25.19 6.09 7.42
C GLY A 231 -25.63 6.11 8.88
N GLN A 232 -24.77 5.61 9.78
CA GLN A 232 -25.01 5.54 11.22
C GLN A 232 -24.08 6.50 11.98
N CYS A 233 -24.44 6.79 13.21
CA CYS A 233 -23.62 7.57 14.11
C CYS A 233 -23.00 6.71 15.21
N VAL A 234 -21.79 7.10 15.60
CA VAL A 234 -21.10 6.46 16.70
C VAL A 234 -21.84 6.80 18.00
N GLN A 235 -22.02 5.82 18.88
CA GLN A 235 -22.79 5.94 20.12
C GLN A 235 -22.08 5.20 21.26
N GLY A 236 -22.58 5.34 22.50
CA GLY A 236 -22.09 4.60 23.66
C GLY A 236 -20.84 5.21 24.31
N PHE A 237 -20.70 6.54 24.24
CA PHE A 237 -19.62 7.29 24.87
C PHE A 237 -19.61 7.12 26.39
N ASP A 238 -18.44 7.04 27.01
CA ASP A 238 -18.31 7.11 28.48
C ASP A 238 -18.77 8.50 28.98
N ASN A 239 -18.42 9.53 28.21
CA ASN A 239 -18.81 10.91 28.47
C ASN A 239 -19.26 11.57 27.18
N GLU A 240 -20.48 12.10 27.15
CA GLU A 240 -20.95 12.93 26.05
C GLU A 240 -20.21 14.27 26.02
N ALA A 241 -19.88 14.73 24.81
CA ALA A 241 -19.22 16.00 24.56
C ALA A 241 -20.18 16.94 23.83
N GLN A 242 -20.18 18.21 24.25
CA GLN A 242 -20.90 19.27 23.55
C GLN A 242 -19.93 20.07 22.70
N PHE A 243 -20.27 20.22 21.43
CA PHE A 243 -19.52 21.00 20.46
C PHE A 243 -20.34 22.20 20.00
N SER A 244 -19.67 23.24 19.49
CA SER A 244 -20.39 24.38 18.90
C SER A 244 -20.92 23.99 17.53
N GLU A 245 -22.06 24.57 17.13
CA GLU A 245 -22.57 24.41 15.78
C GLU A 245 -21.60 24.99 14.74
N ILE A 246 -21.62 24.42 13.53
CA ILE A 246 -20.81 24.87 12.40
C ILE A 246 -21.71 25.33 11.25
N PHE A 247 -21.18 26.21 10.41
CA PHE A 247 -21.87 26.72 9.23
C PHE A 247 -21.17 26.17 8.00
N VAL A 248 -21.89 25.35 7.24
CA VAL A 248 -21.32 24.65 6.09
C VAL A 248 -22.33 24.66 4.94
N PRO A 249 -21.91 24.94 3.70
CA PRO A 249 -22.76 24.74 2.53
C PRO A 249 -23.11 23.26 2.34
N VAL A 250 -24.38 22.95 2.18
CA VAL A 250 -24.89 21.59 1.99
C VAL A 250 -25.82 21.55 0.77
N ALA A 251 -25.73 20.48 -0.02
CA ALA A 251 -26.64 20.27 -1.14
C ALA A 251 -28.03 19.88 -0.62
N PRO A 252 -29.10 20.56 -1.06
CA PRO A 252 -30.44 20.32 -0.56
C PRO A 252 -30.89 18.88 -0.85
N THR A 253 -31.73 18.35 0.04
CA THR A 253 -32.30 17.00 -0.08
C THR A 253 -33.30 16.85 -1.23
N MET A 254 -33.81 17.95 -1.78
CA MET A 254 -34.73 17.94 -2.93
C MET A 254 -34.00 18.28 -4.22
N LYS A 255 -34.34 17.61 -5.34
CA LYS A 255 -34.17 18.24 -6.66
C LYS A 255 -34.89 19.59 -6.60
N ALA A 256 -34.17 20.70 -6.75
CA ALA A 256 -34.77 22.02 -6.86
C ALA A 256 -35.87 21.95 -7.92
N SER A 257 -37.12 21.98 -7.47
CA SER A 257 -38.28 22.03 -8.34
C SER A 257 -38.31 23.44 -8.96
N GLY A 258 -37.43 23.71 -9.93
CA GLY A 258 -37.16 25.09 -10.31
C GLY A 258 -36.31 25.35 -11.55
N LEU A 259 -35.62 24.37 -12.15
CA LEU A 259 -34.94 24.57 -13.44
C LEU A 259 -35.20 23.39 -14.38
N ARG A 260 -36.44 23.32 -14.89
CA ARG A 260 -36.60 22.89 -16.27
C ARG A 260 -35.91 23.96 -17.13
N LEU A 261 -34.66 23.72 -17.52
CA LEU A 261 -34.13 24.30 -18.75
C LEU A 261 -34.97 23.72 -19.90
N LYS A 262 -36.17 24.29 -20.06
CA LYS A 262 -36.82 24.33 -21.36
C LYS A 262 -35.95 25.26 -22.18
N ASP A 263 -34.94 24.70 -22.84
CA ASP A 263 -34.38 25.34 -24.00
C ASP A 263 -35.55 25.57 -24.95
N LYS A 264 -35.99 26.84 -25.00
CA LYS A 264 -36.84 27.37 -26.05
C LYS A 264 -36.00 27.42 -27.31
N ILE A 265 -35.71 26.26 -27.89
CA ILE A 265 -35.39 26.17 -29.30
C ILE A 265 -36.72 25.88 -30.00
N SER A 266 -37.20 26.92 -30.67
CA SER A 266 -38.33 26.87 -31.58
C SER A 266 -38.13 25.75 -32.59
N ALA A 267 -38.93 24.69 -32.48
CA ALA A 267 -39.13 23.74 -33.57
C ALA A 267 -40.57 23.25 -33.53
N ASP A 268 -41.43 23.92 -34.31
CA ASP A 268 -42.65 23.31 -34.84
C ASP A 268 -42.26 22.03 -35.58
N SER A 269 -42.46 20.87 -34.95
CA SER A 269 -42.61 19.58 -35.65
C SER A 269 -43.10 18.49 -34.70
N TYR A 270 -44.34 18.04 -34.95
CA TYR A 270 -44.94 16.74 -34.62
C TYR A 270 -44.72 16.17 -33.20
N ARG A 271 -45.78 16.32 -32.39
CA ARG A 271 -46.13 15.37 -31.32
C ARG A 271 -46.16 13.95 -31.88
N LEU A 272 -45.13 13.17 -31.57
CA LEU A 272 -45.23 11.73 -31.38
C LEU A 272 -45.01 11.49 -29.89
N GLU A 273 -46.03 10.96 -29.22
CA GLU A 273 -45.93 10.44 -27.85
C GLU A 273 -45.00 9.22 -27.86
N GLY A 274 -43.70 9.47 -27.95
CA GLY A 274 -42.67 8.49 -27.66
C GLY A 274 -42.60 8.32 -26.15
N ARG A 275 -43.03 7.15 -25.66
CA ARG A 275 -42.70 6.65 -24.32
C ARG A 275 -41.20 6.89 -24.09
N GLU A 276 -40.82 7.73 -23.11
CA GLU A 276 -39.46 7.63 -22.59
C GLU A 276 -39.34 6.22 -22.01
N THR A 277 -38.54 5.37 -22.66
CA THR A 277 -38.33 3.98 -22.23
C THR A 277 -37.50 3.92 -20.95
N THR A 278 -36.74 4.98 -20.68
CA THR A 278 -35.84 5.08 -19.53
C THR A 278 -36.40 6.07 -18.52
N CYS A 279 -36.50 5.68 -17.26
CA CYS A 279 -36.91 6.59 -16.19
C CYS A 279 -35.79 7.57 -15.83
N ASP A 280 -36.15 8.71 -15.24
CA ASP A 280 -35.22 9.46 -14.38
C ASP A 280 -34.88 8.57 -13.18
N TYR A 281 -33.62 8.47 -12.78
CA TYR A 281 -33.22 7.60 -11.67
C TYR A 281 -32.25 8.29 -10.71
N ILE A 282 -32.16 7.73 -9.50
CA ILE A 282 -31.15 8.05 -8.47
C ILE A 282 -30.56 6.77 -7.90
N GLN A 283 -29.43 6.88 -7.20
CA GLN A 283 -28.83 5.76 -6.47
C GLN A 283 -29.16 5.83 -4.98
N VAL A 284 -29.41 4.67 -4.40
CA VAL A 284 -29.54 4.46 -2.96
C VAL A 284 -28.17 4.64 -2.30
N VAL A 285 -28.09 5.45 -1.26
CA VAL A 285 -26.91 5.54 -0.38
C VAL A 285 -27.23 4.96 0.99
N SER A 286 -26.20 4.63 1.78
CA SER A 286 -26.44 4.02 3.09
C SER A 286 -27.24 4.93 4.02
N GLY A 287 -28.25 4.38 4.69
CA GLY A 287 -29.20 5.14 5.51
C GLY A 287 -30.44 5.64 4.78
N ASP A 288 -30.54 5.47 3.45
CA ASP A 288 -31.78 5.79 2.74
C ASP A 288 -32.96 4.91 3.15
N SER A 289 -34.13 5.53 3.15
CA SER A 289 -35.43 4.87 3.29
C SER A 289 -36.33 5.28 2.13
N CYS A 290 -37.42 4.57 1.87
CA CYS A 290 -38.39 5.04 0.86
C CYS A 290 -38.91 6.46 1.15
N GLY A 291 -38.93 6.90 2.41
CA GLY A 291 -39.25 8.28 2.78
C GLY A 291 -38.21 9.28 2.29
N SER A 292 -36.91 8.99 2.46
CA SER A 292 -35.85 9.86 1.94
C SER A 292 -35.78 9.82 0.41
N LEU A 293 -35.99 8.67 -0.21
CA LEU A 293 -36.00 8.52 -1.68
C LEU A 293 -37.14 9.31 -2.33
N VAL A 294 -38.33 9.32 -1.72
CA VAL A 294 -39.47 10.17 -2.12
C VAL A 294 -39.07 11.65 -2.16
N GLN A 295 -38.37 12.13 -1.13
CA GLN A 295 -37.90 13.52 -1.06
C GLN A 295 -36.82 13.81 -2.10
N LYS A 296 -35.84 12.90 -2.26
CA LYS A 296 -34.76 13.01 -3.26
C LYS A 296 -35.30 13.08 -4.69
N CYS A 297 -36.30 12.25 -5.00
CA CYS A 297 -36.96 12.23 -6.30
C CYS A 297 -37.91 13.43 -6.51
N GLY A 298 -38.42 14.04 -5.43
CA GLY A 298 -39.45 15.08 -5.51
C GLY A 298 -40.80 14.55 -5.97
N ILE A 299 -41.15 13.32 -5.60
CA ILE A 299 -42.40 12.62 -5.97
C ILE A 299 -43.21 12.25 -4.73
N THR A 300 -44.35 11.58 -4.90
CA THR A 300 -45.13 11.00 -3.79
C THR A 300 -44.77 9.52 -3.55
N ALA A 301 -45.07 8.99 -2.37
CA ALA A 301 -44.90 7.56 -2.09
C ALA A 301 -45.68 6.65 -3.05
N ALA A 302 -46.86 7.09 -3.50
CA ALA A 302 -47.67 6.36 -4.47
C ALA A 302 -47.01 6.33 -5.86
N GLU A 303 -46.35 7.42 -6.26
CA GLU A 303 -45.57 7.49 -7.49
C GLU A 303 -44.31 6.62 -7.40
N LEU A 304 -43.58 6.64 -6.28
CA LEU A 304 -42.41 5.78 -6.09
C LEU A 304 -42.78 4.29 -6.23
N ALA A 305 -43.87 3.85 -5.60
CA ALA A 305 -44.38 2.48 -5.69
C ALA A 305 -44.90 2.13 -7.11
N LYS A 306 -45.41 3.13 -7.84
CA LYS A 306 -45.83 2.95 -9.24
C LYS A 306 -44.64 2.79 -10.18
N TYR A 307 -43.57 3.55 -9.97
CA TYR A 307 -42.37 3.52 -10.82
C TYR A 307 -41.46 2.34 -10.51
N ASN A 308 -41.53 1.81 -9.28
CA ASN A 308 -40.71 0.68 -8.83
C ASN A 308 -41.63 -0.39 -8.22
N PRO A 309 -42.24 -1.27 -9.03
CA PRO A 309 -43.34 -2.14 -8.61
C PRO A 309 -42.94 -3.35 -7.75
N ASP A 310 -41.69 -3.42 -7.28
CA ASP A 310 -41.26 -4.46 -6.34
C ASP A 310 -41.88 -4.20 -4.95
N PRO A 311 -42.76 -5.09 -4.44
CA PRO A 311 -43.41 -4.90 -3.14
C PRO A 311 -42.43 -4.90 -1.96
N ASN A 312 -41.22 -5.46 -2.13
CA ASN A 312 -40.21 -5.55 -1.08
C ASN A 312 -39.17 -4.43 -1.12
N LEU A 313 -39.21 -3.54 -2.13
CA LEU A 313 -38.20 -2.50 -2.38
C LEU A 313 -37.77 -1.78 -1.09
N CYS A 314 -38.74 -1.28 -0.32
CA CYS A 314 -38.47 -0.48 0.88
C CYS A 314 -37.85 -1.26 2.05
N SER A 315 -37.88 -2.59 2.00
CA SER A 315 -37.28 -3.48 3.00
C SER A 315 -35.96 -4.10 2.54
N THR A 316 -35.61 -3.94 1.26
CA THR A 316 -34.44 -4.58 0.63
C THR A 316 -33.57 -3.59 -0.13
N LEU A 317 -33.66 -2.29 0.19
CA LEU A 317 -32.82 -1.26 -0.41
C LEU A 317 -31.34 -1.63 -0.22
N ALA A 318 -30.61 -1.73 -1.33
CA ALA A 318 -29.17 -1.98 -1.32
C ALA A 318 -28.41 -0.72 -1.71
N VAL A 319 -27.30 -0.43 -1.03
CA VAL A 319 -26.42 0.70 -1.37
C VAL A 319 -25.91 0.52 -2.79
N GLY A 320 -25.97 1.59 -3.60
CA GLY A 320 -25.59 1.58 -5.01
C GLY A 320 -26.71 1.19 -5.97
N GLN A 321 -27.81 0.62 -5.47
CA GLN A 321 -28.98 0.27 -6.28
C GLN A 321 -29.60 1.52 -6.92
N TYR A 322 -29.94 1.43 -8.20
CA TYR A 322 -30.71 2.47 -8.88
C TYR A 322 -32.21 2.32 -8.63
N ILE A 323 -32.91 3.44 -8.47
CA ILE A 323 -34.36 3.51 -8.37
C ILE A 323 -34.93 4.58 -9.31
N CYS A 324 -36.10 4.32 -9.88
CA CYS A 324 -36.80 5.25 -10.76
C CYS A 324 -37.53 6.35 -9.99
N CYS A 325 -37.32 7.59 -10.39
CA CYS A 325 -38.06 8.79 -9.97
C CYS A 325 -39.16 9.20 -10.97
N SER A 326 -39.21 8.61 -12.16
CA SER A 326 -40.26 8.85 -13.16
C SER A 326 -40.71 7.53 -13.84
N GLN A 327 -41.70 7.61 -14.72
CA GLN A 327 -42.20 6.44 -15.44
C GLN A 327 -41.19 5.99 -16.52
N GLY A 328 -40.81 4.72 -16.51
CA GLY A 328 -39.89 4.10 -17.46
C GLY A 328 -39.20 2.91 -16.80
N ASP A 329 -38.25 2.31 -17.50
CA ASP A 329 -37.40 1.23 -16.98
C ASP A 329 -35.98 1.75 -16.68
N LEU A 330 -35.25 1.06 -15.82
CA LEU A 330 -33.83 1.34 -15.59
C LEU A 330 -32.98 0.86 -16.77
N PRO A 331 -31.89 1.57 -17.14
CA PRO A 331 -30.87 1.01 -18.01
C PRO A 331 -30.26 -0.28 -17.44
N ASP A 332 -29.75 -1.15 -18.33
CA ASP A 332 -28.82 -2.21 -17.94
C ASP A 332 -27.44 -1.58 -17.69
N PHE A 333 -27.03 -1.50 -16.43
CA PHE A 333 -25.71 -0.99 -16.04
C PHE A 333 -24.62 -2.08 -16.06
N SER A 334 -24.94 -3.31 -16.50
CA SER A 334 -23.95 -4.39 -16.56
C SER A 334 -22.87 -4.10 -17.61
N PRO A 335 -21.60 -4.00 -17.19
CA PRO A 335 -20.54 -3.68 -18.11
C PRO A 335 -20.27 -4.85 -19.06
N LYS A 336 -19.75 -4.54 -20.25
CA LYS A 336 -19.38 -5.53 -21.26
C LYS A 336 -17.86 -5.65 -21.33
N PRO A 337 -17.32 -6.85 -21.68
CA PRO A 337 -15.89 -7.01 -21.88
C PRO A 337 -15.35 -6.03 -22.92
N TYR A 338 -14.06 -5.72 -22.78
CA TYR A 338 -13.35 -4.95 -23.79
C TYR A 338 -13.23 -5.75 -25.10
N PRO A 339 -13.13 -5.07 -26.26
CA PRO A 339 -13.00 -5.73 -27.56
C PRO A 339 -11.78 -6.66 -27.71
N ASN A 340 -10.75 -6.49 -26.88
CA ASN A 340 -9.55 -7.32 -26.86
C ASN A 340 -9.73 -8.65 -26.10
N GLY A 341 -10.91 -8.91 -25.53
CA GLY A 341 -11.22 -10.13 -24.78
C GLY A 341 -11.03 -10.01 -23.26
N THR A 342 -10.36 -8.96 -22.78
CA THR A 342 -10.26 -8.67 -21.34
C THR A 342 -11.63 -8.32 -20.78
N CYS A 343 -11.92 -8.78 -19.57
CA CYS A 343 -13.12 -8.36 -18.86
C CYS A 343 -13.17 -6.84 -18.66
N TYR A 344 -14.34 -6.29 -18.37
CA TYR A 344 -14.42 -4.92 -17.87
C TYR A 344 -13.66 -4.83 -16.54
N THR A 345 -12.61 -4.02 -16.53
CA THR A 345 -11.71 -3.87 -15.38
C THR A 345 -12.22 -2.78 -14.47
N TYR A 346 -12.49 -3.15 -13.22
CA TYR A 346 -12.78 -2.22 -12.14
C TYR A 346 -11.61 -2.19 -11.15
N GLN A 347 -11.28 -1.02 -10.62
CA GLN A 347 -10.28 -0.87 -9.57
C GLN A 347 -10.98 -0.50 -8.27
N ALA A 348 -10.87 -1.36 -7.26
CA ALA A 348 -11.56 -1.18 -5.98
C ALA A 348 -11.11 0.09 -5.24
N GLN A 349 -12.07 0.79 -4.66
CA GLN A 349 -11.94 2.04 -3.89
C GLN A 349 -12.12 1.78 -2.39
N ALA A 350 -11.75 2.74 -1.54
CA ALA A 350 -11.66 2.53 -0.08
C ALA A 350 -13.02 2.25 0.59
N GLY A 351 -14.09 2.81 0.05
CA GLY A 351 -15.48 2.59 0.49
C GLY A 351 -16.20 1.45 -0.22
N ASP A 352 -15.49 0.58 -0.93
CA ASP A 352 -16.12 -0.52 -1.67
C ASP A 352 -16.23 -1.81 -0.87
N TYR A 353 -17.29 -2.54 -1.19
CA TYR A 353 -17.50 -3.94 -0.89
C TYR A 353 -18.31 -4.54 -2.03
N CYS A 354 -18.20 -5.85 -2.27
CA CYS A 354 -18.78 -6.45 -3.47
C CYS A 354 -20.28 -6.20 -3.64
N ALA A 355 -21.08 -6.21 -2.57
CA ALA A 355 -22.53 -6.00 -2.70
C ALA A 355 -22.89 -4.59 -3.20
N LYS A 356 -22.12 -3.56 -2.81
CA LYS A 356 -22.24 -2.20 -3.36
C LYS A 356 -21.85 -2.18 -4.83
N ILE A 357 -20.66 -2.68 -5.18
CA ILE A 357 -20.19 -2.75 -6.57
C ILE A 357 -21.20 -3.49 -7.46
N ALA A 358 -21.72 -4.63 -6.97
CA ALA A 358 -22.69 -5.43 -7.70
C ALA A 358 -23.96 -4.61 -8.00
N SER A 359 -24.50 -3.93 -6.97
CA SER A 359 -25.70 -3.11 -7.11
C SER A 359 -25.51 -1.92 -8.07
N GLU A 360 -24.35 -1.26 -8.03
CA GLU A 360 -23.98 -0.15 -8.92
C GLU A 360 -23.82 -0.58 -10.39
N HIS A 361 -23.55 -1.87 -10.63
CA HIS A 361 -23.29 -2.40 -11.96
C HIS A 361 -24.37 -3.36 -12.45
N SER A 362 -25.55 -3.40 -11.82
CA SER A 362 -26.62 -4.36 -12.19
C SER A 362 -26.14 -5.82 -12.22
N LEU A 363 -25.29 -6.18 -11.26
CA LEU A 363 -24.75 -7.53 -11.05
C LEU A 363 -25.20 -8.09 -9.70
N SER A 364 -24.97 -9.37 -9.49
CA SER A 364 -24.98 -10.01 -8.17
C SER A 364 -23.56 -10.17 -7.62
N VAL A 365 -23.43 -10.44 -6.31
CA VAL A 365 -22.13 -10.81 -5.71
C VAL A 365 -21.60 -12.10 -6.35
N ASP A 366 -22.48 -13.05 -6.65
CA ASP A 366 -22.13 -14.30 -7.32
C ASP A 366 -21.58 -14.06 -8.73
N ASP A 367 -22.09 -13.05 -9.46
CA ASP A 367 -21.52 -12.67 -10.75
C ASP A 367 -20.07 -12.21 -10.58
N ILE A 368 -19.80 -11.31 -9.63
CA ILE A 368 -18.44 -10.83 -9.33
C ILE A 368 -17.52 -12.00 -8.97
N GLU A 369 -17.93 -12.90 -8.07
CA GLU A 369 -17.14 -14.08 -7.73
C GLU A 369 -16.86 -14.96 -8.97
N SER A 370 -17.87 -15.18 -9.81
CA SER A 370 -17.75 -16.01 -11.02
C SER A 370 -16.84 -15.41 -12.10
N PHE A 371 -16.67 -14.08 -12.11
CA PHE A 371 -15.82 -13.39 -13.09
C PHE A 371 -14.35 -13.34 -12.68
N ASN A 372 -14.01 -13.68 -11.43
CA ASN A 372 -12.67 -13.50 -10.88
C ASN A 372 -11.86 -14.78 -10.52
N PRO A 373 -12.07 -15.97 -11.13
CA PRO A 373 -11.37 -17.19 -10.72
C PRO A 373 -9.86 -17.20 -11.01
N GLU A 374 -9.39 -16.36 -11.95
CA GLU A 374 -7.96 -16.24 -12.30
C GLU A 374 -7.40 -14.84 -11.98
N THR A 375 -8.21 -13.94 -11.41
CA THR A 375 -7.80 -12.57 -11.11
C THR A 375 -6.67 -12.55 -10.09
N TRP A 376 -5.59 -11.82 -10.41
CA TRP A 376 -4.42 -11.69 -9.54
C TRP A 376 -4.79 -11.03 -8.20
N GLY A 377 -4.37 -11.66 -7.10
CA GLY A 377 -4.62 -11.19 -5.73
C GLY A 377 -6.07 -11.38 -5.25
N TRP A 378 -6.95 -12.04 -6.01
CA TRP A 378 -8.37 -12.14 -5.64
C TRP A 378 -8.60 -13.09 -4.47
N MET A 379 -9.04 -12.53 -3.34
CA MET A 379 -9.32 -13.25 -2.10
C MET A 379 -10.82 -13.49 -1.84
N GLY A 380 -11.66 -13.19 -2.83
CA GLY A 380 -13.12 -13.25 -2.70
C GLY A 380 -13.71 -11.97 -2.10
N CYS A 381 -15.02 -11.86 -2.19
CA CYS A 381 -15.78 -10.68 -1.81
C CYS A 381 -15.75 -10.35 -0.31
N ASN A 382 -15.41 -11.32 0.53
CA ASN A 382 -15.23 -11.12 1.97
C ASN A 382 -13.90 -10.43 2.32
N ASN A 383 -12.98 -10.29 1.36
CA ASN A 383 -11.64 -9.75 1.55
C ASN A 383 -11.18 -8.90 0.36
N LEU A 384 -12.07 -8.05 -0.16
CA LEU A 384 -11.77 -7.10 -1.25
C LEU A 384 -10.67 -6.11 -0.81
N GLN A 385 -9.62 -5.98 -1.61
CA GLN A 385 -8.47 -5.12 -1.30
C GLN A 385 -8.57 -3.77 -2.02
N LEU A 386 -8.17 -2.69 -1.34
CA LEU A 386 -8.07 -1.36 -1.95
C LEU A 386 -7.08 -1.38 -3.12
N GLY A 387 -7.46 -0.80 -4.27
CA GLY A 387 -6.61 -0.70 -5.46
C GLY A 387 -6.50 -1.98 -6.28
N GLN A 388 -7.11 -3.08 -5.84
CA GLN A 388 -7.19 -4.31 -6.61
C GLN A 388 -7.97 -4.11 -7.90
N ARG A 389 -7.44 -4.64 -9.01
CA ARG A 389 -8.16 -4.74 -10.29
C ARG A 389 -8.93 -6.04 -10.36
N LEU A 390 -10.23 -5.97 -10.59
CA LEU A 390 -11.13 -7.10 -10.73
C LEU A 390 -12.02 -7.00 -11.97
N CYS A 391 -12.60 -8.13 -12.35
CA CYS A 391 -13.55 -8.25 -13.43
C CYS A 391 -14.98 -7.98 -12.96
N LEU A 392 -15.70 -7.12 -13.67
CA LEU A 392 -17.15 -6.94 -13.54
C LEU A 392 -17.93 -7.46 -14.76
N SER A 393 -17.24 -8.17 -15.66
CA SER A 393 -17.87 -8.91 -16.76
C SER A 393 -17.10 -10.21 -16.98
N LYS A 394 -17.65 -11.10 -17.81
CA LYS A 394 -16.87 -12.21 -18.39
C LYS A 394 -15.71 -11.65 -19.23
N GLY A 395 -14.63 -12.42 -19.35
CA GLY A 395 -13.44 -12.08 -20.15
C GLY A 395 -12.16 -12.52 -19.46
N ASP A 396 -11.01 -12.26 -20.09
CA ASP A 396 -9.71 -12.55 -19.51
C ASP A 396 -9.40 -11.61 -18.34
N ALA A 397 -8.72 -12.12 -17.32
CA ALA A 397 -8.36 -11.37 -16.12
C ALA A 397 -7.46 -10.16 -16.46
N PRO A 398 -7.63 -9.01 -15.77
CA PRO A 398 -6.83 -7.83 -16.03
C PRO A 398 -5.41 -7.99 -15.48
N PHE A 399 -4.45 -7.35 -16.13
CA PHE A 399 -3.10 -7.23 -15.58
C PHE A 399 -3.15 -6.38 -14.29
N PRO A 400 -2.51 -6.83 -13.18
CA PRO A 400 -2.69 -6.21 -11.88
C PRO A 400 -2.19 -4.77 -11.85
N ALA A 401 -2.71 -3.98 -10.92
CA ALA A 401 -2.23 -2.63 -10.69
C ALA A 401 -0.78 -2.68 -10.14
N PRO A 402 0.09 -1.73 -10.56
CA PRO A 402 1.44 -1.64 -10.00
C PRO A 402 1.38 -1.32 -8.50
N ILE A 403 2.34 -1.85 -7.75
CA ILE A 403 2.55 -1.53 -6.33
C ILE A 403 3.84 -0.73 -6.23
N ALA A 404 3.80 0.45 -5.60
CA ALA A 404 4.90 1.41 -5.62
C ALA A 404 6.23 0.86 -5.08
N ASN A 405 6.18 -0.03 -4.09
CA ASN A 405 7.36 -0.63 -3.43
C ASN A 405 7.71 -2.04 -3.95
N ALA A 406 6.98 -2.58 -4.93
CA ALA A 406 7.22 -3.93 -5.44
C ALA A 406 8.55 -3.99 -6.19
N VAL A 407 9.36 -5.00 -5.86
CA VAL A 407 10.67 -5.25 -6.45
C VAL A 407 10.73 -6.56 -7.24
N CYS A 408 9.71 -7.41 -7.11
CA CYS A 408 9.53 -8.63 -7.89
C CYS A 408 8.07 -8.90 -8.26
N GLY A 409 7.84 -9.80 -9.21
CA GLY A 409 6.51 -10.17 -9.68
C GLY A 409 5.90 -9.20 -10.70
N PRO A 410 4.62 -9.38 -11.06
CA PRO A 410 3.96 -8.59 -12.11
C PRO A 410 3.64 -7.15 -11.71
N GLN A 411 3.59 -6.86 -10.41
CA GLN A 411 3.18 -5.56 -9.88
C GLN A 411 4.34 -4.56 -9.74
N VAL A 412 5.55 -4.92 -10.18
CA VAL A 412 6.67 -3.96 -10.24
C VAL A 412 6.29 -2.77 -11.14
N PRO A 413 6.44 -1.52 -10.69
CA PRO A 413 6.06 -0.35 -11.47
C PRO A 413 6.68 -0.32 -12.87
N GLY A 414 5.85 -0.10 -13.88
CA GLY A 414 6.27 -0.06 -15.29
C GLY A 414 6.32 -1.43 -15.99
N THR A 415 5.99 -2.52 -15.29
CA THR A 415 5.85 -3.85 -15.92
C THR A 415 4.72 -3.83 -16.95
N LYS A 416 5.01 -4.32 -18.15
CA LYS A 416 4.03 -4.47 -19.21
C LYS A 416 3.50 -5.88 -19.23
N GLN A 417 2.20 -6.03 -19.49
CA GLN A 417 1.58 -7.35 -19.65
C GLN A 417 2.29 -8.13 -20.77
N PRO A 418 2.76 -9.36 -20.50
CA PRO A 418 3.38 -10.21 -21.51
C PRO A 418 2.29 -10.83 -22.39
N GLY A 419 2.19 -10.38 -23.64
CA GLY A 419 1.33 -10.98 -24.66
C GLY A 419 -0.09 -11.34 -24.18
N ASN A 420 -0.56 -12.53 -24.58
CA ASN A 420 -1.84 -13.10 -24.14
C ASN A 420 -1.64 -14.16 -23.05
N ASP A 421 -0.55 -14.06 -22.28
CA ASP A 421 -0.26 -15.01 -21.22
C ASP A 421 -1.21 -14.79 -20.04
N GLY A 422 -1.68 -15.88 -19.44
CA GLY A 422 -2.55 -15.83 -18.28
C GLY A 422 -1.81 -15.51 -16.97
N PRO A 423 -2.54 -15.15 -15.91
CA PRO A 423 -2.02 -14.85 -14.57
C PRO A 423 -1.00 -15.85 -14.00
N SER A 424 -1.15 -17.14 -14.29
CA SER A 424 -0.22 -18.19 -13.86
C SER A 424 1.21 -18.05 -14.41
N LEU A 425 1.38 -17.38 -15.56
CA LEU A 425 2.69 -17.13 -16.17
C LEU A 425 3.31 -15.81 -15.73
N TRP A 426 2.51 -14.91 -15.13
CA TRP A 426 2.98 -13.60 -14.68
C TRP A 426 3.88 -13.68 -13.44
N VAL A 427 3.84 -14.79 -12.69
CA VAL A 427 4.63 -15.00 -11.47
C VAL A 427 6.14 -14.87 -11.70
N GLY A 428 6.64 -15.25 -12.89
CA GLY A 428 8.06 -15.18 -13.23
C GLY A 428 8.54 -13.82 -13.73
N LEU A 429 7.67 -12.80 -13.77
CA LEU A 429 8.06 -11.44 -14.14
C LEU A 429 8.89 -10.81 -13.02
N ASN A 430 9.94 -10.08 -13.41
CA ASN A 430 10.83 -9.37 -12.50
C ASN A 430 11.36 -10.29 -11.36
N PRO A 431 12.15 -11.32 -11.67
CA PRO A 431 12.63 -12.25 -10.65
C PRO A 431 13.54 -11.56 -9.65
N CYS A 432 13.51 -12.05 -8.41
CA CYS A 432 14.40 -11.55 -7.38
C CYS A 432 15.88 -11.83 -7.71
N PRO A 433 16.80 -10.91 -7.37
CA PRO A 433 18.23 -11.16 -7.51
C PRO A 433 18.66 -12.44 -6.79
N LEU A 434 19.59 -13.19 -7.40
CA LEU A 434 20.11 -14.47 -6.88
C LEU A 434 19.05 -15.56 -6.69
N ASN A 435 17.92 -15.49 -7.39
CA ASN A 435 16.78 -16.41 -7.25
C ASN A 435 16.30 -16.51 -5.78
N ALA A 436 16.33 -15.38 -5.06
CA ALA A 436 15.62 -15.29 -3.78
C ALA A 436 14.10 -15.44 -4.01
N CYS A 437 13.36 -15.80 -2.97
CA CYS A 437 11.92 -16.00 -3.07
C CYS A 437 11.20 -14.66 -3.21
N CYS A 438 10.21 -14.60 -4.10
CA CYS A 438 9.30 -13.48 -4.24
C CYS A 438 7.99 -13.78 -3.52
N ASN A 439 7.60 -12.96 -2.55
CA ASN A 439 6.33 -13.11 -1.84
C ASN A 439 5.16 -12.45 -2.59
N VAL A 440 3.92 -12.63 -2.12
CA VAL A 440 2.72 -12.10 -2.79
C VAL A 440 2.65 -10.56 -2.81
N TRP A 441 3.43 -9.90 -1.96
CA TRP A 441 3.56 -8.45 -1.85
C TRP A 441 4.65 -7.87 -2.77
N GLY A 442 5.23 -8.70 -3.66
CA GLY A 442 6.28 -8.28 -4.58
C GLY A 442 7.61 -7.97 -3.89
N GLN A 443 7.87 -8.57 -2.73
CA GLN A 443 9.11 -8.40 -1.97
C GLN A 443 10.01 -9.63 -2.04
N CYS A 444 11.33 -9.39 -2.07
CA CYS A 444 12.34 -10.44 -2.15
C CYS A 444 12.90 -10.83 -0.78
N GLY A 445 13.03 -12.13 -0.52
CA GLY A 445 13.68 -12.64 0.69
C GLY A 445 14.08 -14.11 0.63
N ILE A 446 14.82 -14.56 1.64
CA ILE A 446 15.38 -15.93 1.72
C ILE A 446 14.95 -16.66 2.99
N THR A 447 13.95 -16.13 3.70
CA THR A 447 13.43 -16.72 4.93
C THR A 447 12.09 -17.41 4.65
N PRO A 448 11.59 -18.27 5.56
CA PRO A 448 10.27 -18.89 5.41
C PRO A 448 9.13 -17.88 5.19
N GLU A 449 9.27 -16.66 5.70
CA GLU A 449 8.31 -15.56 5.47
C GLU A 449 8.14 -15.23 3.97
N PHE A 450 9.15 -15.45 3.13
CA PHE A 450 9.11 -15.15 1.69
C PHE A 450 9.02 -16.41 0.82
N CYS A 451 9.46 -17.55 1.36
CA CYS A 451 9.67 -18.77 0.58
C CYS A 451 8.58 -19.83 0.79
N SER A 452 7.68 -19.65 1.76
CA SER A 452 6.66 -20.65 2.06
C SER A 452 5.52 -20.57 1.04
N VAL A 453 5.30 -21.65 0.30
CA VAL A 453 4.11 -21.78 -0.57
C VAL A 453 2.90 -22.06 0.31
N THR A 454 1.94 -21.14 0.31
CA THR A 454 0.63 -21.29 0.95
C THR A 454 -0.46 -20.94 -0.06
N LYS A 455 -1.67 -21.49 0.14
CA LYS A 455 -2.80 -21.26 -0.77
C LYS A 455 -3.88 -20.47 -0.04
N SER A 456 -4.41 -19.45 -0.69
CA SER A 456 -5.63 -18.78 -0.25
C SER A 456 -6.85 -19.69 -0.38
N PRO A 457 -7.98 -19.35 0.25
CA PRO A 457 -9.25 -20.05 0.06
C PRO A 457 -9.74 -20.07 -1.39
N THR A 458 -9.43 -19.03 -2.17
CA THR A 458 -9.84 -18.91 -3.58
C THR A 458 -8.88 -19.64 -4.53
N GLY A 459 -7.61 -19.80 -4.15
CA GLY A 459 -6.58 -20.44 -4.96
C GLY A 459 -6.04 -19.56 -6.10
N ASN A 460 -6.44 -18.29 -6.16
CA ASN A 460 -6.03 -17.34 -7.17
C ASN A 460 -4.51 -17.06 -7.16
N PRO A 461 -3.92 -16.69 -8.31
CA PRO A 461 -2.52 -16.28 -8.38
C PRO A 461 -2.28 -14.99 -7.60
N GLY A 462 -1.07 -14.79 -7.07
CA GLY A 462 -0.75 -13.61 -6.26
C GLY A 462 -1.44 -13.56 -4.90
N THR A 463 -1.90 -14.70 -4.37
CA THR A 463 -2.55 -14.79 -3.06
C THR A 463 -1.84 -15.77 -2.14
N ALA A 464 -2.12 -15.70 -0.84
CA ALA A 464 -1.55 -16.56 0.19
C ALA A 464 -2.63 -16.98 1.19
N ALA A 465 -2.33 -17.99 2.02
CA ALA A 465 -3.17 -18.30 3.16
C ALA A 465 -3.20 -17.13 4.15
N PRO A 466 -4.28 -16.96 4.96
CA PRO A 466 -4.29 -15.98 6.02
C PRO A 466 -3.10 -16.13 6.99
N GLY A 467 -2.56 -15.01 7.46
CA GLY A 467 -1.36 -14.98 8.30
C GLY A 467 -0.04 -15.35 7.59
N SER A 468 -0.04 -15.51 6.27
CA SER A 468 1.16 -15.81 5.46
C SER A 468 1.35 -14.78 4.36
N ASN A 469 2.61 -14.42 4.08
CA ASN A 469 2.98 -13.61 2.91
C ASN A 469 3.12 -14.46 1.62
N GLY A 470 2.98 -15.79 1.75
CA GLY A 470 3.09 -16.73 0.65
C GLY A 470 4.39 -16.63 -0.14
N CYS A 471 4.40 -17.29 -1.29
CA CYS A 471 5.45 -17.19 -2.28
C CYS A 471 4.89 -17.41 -3.67
N ILE A 472 5.28 -16.55 -4.61
CA ILE A 472 4.84 -16.61 -6.01
C ILE A 472 5.94 -17.09 -6.96
N ASP A 473 7.21 -16.82 -6.65
CA ASP A 473 8.35 -17.25 -7.48
C ASP A 473 9.57 -17.65 -6.65
N SER A 474 10.37 -18.60 -7.17
CA SER A 474 11.56 -19.14 -6.52
C SER A 474 11.31 -19.71 -5.11
N CYS A 475 10.15 -20.35 -4.89
CA CYS A 475 9.58 -20.71 -3.59
C CYS A 475 10.18 -21.92 -2.87
N SER A 476 11.50 -22.09 -2.94
CA SER A 476 12.16 -23.21 -2.28
C SER A 476 13.37 -22.75 -1.49
N LEU A 477 13.41 -23.15 -0.22
CA LEU A 477 14.61 -23.10 0.60
C LEU A 477 15.52 -24.32 0.37
N LEU A 478 15.10 -25.28 -0.47
CA LEU A 478 15.89 -26.46 -0.75
C LEU A 478 16.99 -26.10 -1.76
N VAL A 479 18.24 -26.23 -1.31
CA VAL A 479 19.38 -26.28 -2.22
C VAL A 479 19.38 -27.65 -2.89
N THR A 480 18.77 -27.73 -4.06
CA THR A 480 18.79 -28.94 -4.88
C THR A 480 19.97 -28.85 -5.83
N ASN A 481 21.03 -29.60 -5.54
CA ASN A 481 22.07 -29.81 -6.54
C ASN A 481 21.51 -30.78 -7.58
N ILE A 482 21.27 -30.29 -8.79
CA ILE A 482 20.77 -31.11 -9.90
C ILE A 482 21.83 -32.14 -10.33
N GLU A 483 23.11 -31.85 -10.07
CA GLU A 483 24.24 -32.73 -10.34
C GLU A 483 25.20 -32.78 -9.14
N ALA A 484 25.70 -33.99 -8.82
CA ALA A 484 26.72 -34.16 -7.81
C ALA A 484 28.07 -33.59 -8.31
N PRO A 485 28.85 -32.87 -7.48
CA PRO A 485 30.12 -32.32 -7.92
C PRO A 485 31.14 -33.44 -8.19
N ASP A 486 32.02 -33.23 -9.16
CA ASP A 486 33.10 -34.18 -9.51
C ASP A 486 34.03 -34.48 -8.32
N GLN A 487 34.15 -33.54 -7.38
CA GLN A 487 34.98 -33.65 -6.18
C GLN A 487 34.32 -32.97 -4.98
N PHE A 488 34.42 -33.61 -3.82
CA PHE A 488 34.02 -33.02 -2.55
C PHE A 488 35.19 -32.30 -1.88
N ALA A 489 34.91 -31.19 -1.22
CA ALA A 489 35.86 -30.45 -0.40
C ALA A 489 35.51 -30.59 1.08
N THR A 490 36.48 -31.01 1.91
CA THR A 490 36.43 -30.82 3.36
C THR A 490 37.06 -29.46 3.69
N VAL A 491 36.28 -28.55 4.26
CA VAL A 491 36.67 -27.17 4.55
C VAL A 491 36.82 -26.96 6.05
N GLY A 492 38.01 -26.55 6.50
CA GLY A 492 38.25 -26.15 7.89
C GLY A 492 38.21 -24.64 8.05
N TYR A 493 37.54 -24.12 9.09
CA TYR A 493 37.57 -22.70 9.45
C TYR A 493 38.49 -22.50 10.65
N PHE A 494 39.57 -21.74 10.46
CA PHE A 494 40.53 -21.45 11.52
C PHE A 494 40.42 -19.98 11.93
N LEU A 495 40.01 -19.73 13.17
CA LEU A 495 39.94 -18.38 13.74
C LEU A 495 41.36 -17.95 14.16
N GLY A 496 42.05 -17.18 13.33
CA GLY A 496 43.42 -16.71 13.54
C GLY A 496 43.60 -15.84 14.78
N SER A 497 42.57 -15.10 15.20
CA SER A 497 42.63 -14.29 16.41
C SER A 497 42.46 -15.11 17.70
N ASN A 498 42.26 -16.44 17.62
CA ASN A 498 41.96 -17.25 18.80
C ASN A 498 43.04 -17.17 19.89
N THR A 499 44.31 -17.00 19.52
CA THR A 499 45.44 -16.91 20.46
C THR A 499 45.56 -15.53 21.11
N GLU A 500 44.82 -14.54 20.61
CA GLU A 500 44.80 -13.16 21.12
C GLU A 500 43.48 -12.82 21.83
N ASP A 501 42.36 -13.34 21.33
CA ASP A 501 41.01 -13.02 21.81
C ASP A 501 40.52 -13.97 22.92
N ARG A 502 41.27 -15.04 23.25
CA ARG A 502 40.84 -16.05 24.23
C ARG A 502 41.95 -16.34 25.24
N GLU A 503 41.57 -16.44 26.52
CA GLU A 503 42.50 -16.75 27.61
C GLU A 503 42.91 -18.24 27.66
N CYS A 504 42.07 -19.14 27.15
CA CYS A 504 42.31 -20.58 27.12
C CYS A 504 41.62 -21.26 25.92
N LEU A 505 41.87 -22.56 25.72
CA LEU A 505 41.38 -23.33 24.57
C LEU A 505 41.77 -22.68 23.23
N THR A 506 43.01 -22.21 23.17
CA THR A 506 43.64 -21.67 21.98
C THR A 506 44.30 -22.80 21.19
N LEU A 507 44.40 -22.62 19.88
CA LEU A 507 45.07 -23.52 18.97
C LEU A 507 46.00 -22.70 18.07
N ASP A 508 47.29 -22.95 18.19
CA ASP A 508 48.26 -22.42 17.23
C ASP A 508 48.08 -23.13 15.88
N ALA A 509 48.13 -22.34 14.80
CA ALA A 509 47.93 -22.80 13.42
C ALA A 509 48.83 -23.99 13.08
N TRP A 510 50.06 -24.04 13.63
CA TRP A 510 51.00 -25.13 13.39
C TRP A 510 50.48 -26.51 13.83
N PHE A 511 49.59 -26.56 14.82
CA PHE A 511 49.02 -27.80 15.35
C PHE A 511 47.70 -28.20 14.67
N MET A 512 47.25 -27.48 13.65
CA MET A 512 46.05 -27.88 12.91
C MET A 512 46.22 -29.25 12.24
N PRO A 513 45.19 -30.13 12.26
CA PRO A 513 45.24 -31.43 11.59
C PRO A 513 45.01 -31.27 10.08
N THR A 514 45.99 -30.68 9.37
CA THR A 514 45.88 -30.26 7.96
C THR A 514 45.48 -31.36 7.00
N GLN A 515 45.86 -32.61 7.28
CA GLN A 515 45.54 -33.77 6.44
C GLN A 515 44.04 -34.11 6.38
N GLN A 516 43.22 -33.56 7.28
CA GLN A 516 41.77 -33.76 7.27
C GLN A 516 41.03 -32.80 6.34
N PHE A 517 41.72 -31.77 5.83
CA PHE A 517 41.10 -30.67 5.10
C PHE A 517 41.68 -30.56 3.69
N THR A 518 40.80 -30.43 2.71
CA THR A 518 41.19 -30.07 1.34
C THR A 518 41.40 -28.56 1.22
N HIS A 519 40.67 -27.77 2.01
CA HIS A 519 40.72 -26.31 2.04
C HIS A 519 40.68 -25.85 3.49
N ILE A 520 41.46 -24.83 3.84
CA ILE A 520 41.38 -24.18 5.14
C ILE A 520 41.17 -22.69 4.92
N GLN A 521 40.15 -22.14 5.59
CA GLN A 521 39.82 -20.72 5.61
C GLN A 521 40.38 -20.08 6.87
N PHE A 522 41.31 -19.15 6.70
CA PHE A 522 41.83 -18.30 7.77
C PHE A 522 40.86 -17.13 8.01
N GLY A 523 40.23 -17.13 9.19
CA GLY A 523 39.34 -16.11 9.69
C GLY A 523 40.06 -15.21 10.71
N PHE A 524 40.18 -13.90 10.54
CA PHE A 524 39.73 -13.12 9.40
C PHE A 524 40.83 -12.16 8.95
N GLY A 525 40.83 -11.83 7.66
CA GLY A 525 41.47 -10.62 7.18
C GLY A 525 40.56 -9.41 7.42
N ASP A 526 41.18 -8.26 7.62
CA ASP A 526 40.54 -6.96 7.77
C ASP A 526 40.43 -6.25 6.43
N ILE A 527 39.34 -5.51 6.22
CA ILE A 527 39.17 -4.59 5.08
C ILE A 527 38.88 -3.20 5.64
N ALA A 528 39.65 -2.19 5.24
CA ALA A 528 39.40 -0.81 5.59
C ALA A 528 38.36 -0.15 4.66
N SER A 529 37.90 1.06 5.01
CA SER A 529 36.91 1.81 4.22
C SER A 529 37.42 2.23 2.83
N ASP A 530 38.74 2.31 2.63
CA ASP A 530 39.38 2.52 1.34
C ASP A 530 39.61 1.22 0.54
N TYR A 531 39.15 0.10 1.09
CA TYR A 531 39.28 -1.27 0.60
C TYR A 531 40.68 -1.88 0.69
N SER A 532 41.63 -1.23 1.38
CA SER A 532 42.90 -1.86 1.73
C SER A 532 42.69 -3.04 2.69
N ILE A 533 43.51 -4.07 2.56
CA ILE A 533 43.43 -5.32 3.30
C ILE A 533 44.62 -5.47 4.24
N SER A 534 44.36 -6.05 5.41
CA SER A 534 45.41 -6.35 6.39
C SER A 534 45.01 -7.56 7.24
N VAL A 535 45.92 -8.01 8.11
CA VAL A 535 45.61 -8.95 9.19
C VAL A 535 46.08 -8.28 10.48
N LYS A 536 45.17 -7.59 11.16
CA LYS A 536 45.48 -6.84 12.38
C LYS A 536 45.58 -7.73 13.60
N LYS A 537 44.73 -8.77 13.67
CA LYS A 537 44.71 -9.78 14.73
C LYS A 537 45.09 -11.16 14.18
N GLY A 538 45.89 -11.91 14.93
CA GLY A 538 46.36 -13.23 14.52
C GLY A 538 47.44 -13.17 13.45
N ASN A 539 48.22 -12.09 13.36
CA ASN A 539 49.24 -11.93 12.32
C ASN A 539 50.31 -13.04 12.37
N ASP A 540 50.72 -13.45 13.57
CA ASP A 540 51.67 -14.56 13.75
C ASP A 540 51.05 -15.88 13.29
N GLN A 541 49.80 -16.12 13.64
CA GLN A 541 49.03 -17.27 13.18
C GLN A 541 48.86 -17.29 11.66
N PHE A 542 48.67 -16.12 11.04
CA PHE A 542 48.60 -15.99 9.59
C PHE A 542 49.93 -16.31 8.91
N ASN A 543 51.06 -15.93 9.53
CA ASN A 543 52.38 -16.28 9.02
C ASN A 543 52.65 -17.79 9.10
N PHE A 544 52.23 -18.47 10.17
CA PHE A 544 52.25 -19.93 10.24
C PHE A 544 51.35 -20.55 9.17
N PHE A 545 50.09 -20.11 9.07
CA PHE A 545 49.15 -20.58 8.07
C PHE A 545 49.70 -20.50 6.63
N LYS A 546 50.38 -19.39 6.30
CA LYS A 546 51.02 -19.20 4.99
C LYS A 546 52.17 -20.18 4.73
N SER A 547 52.92 -20.59 5.75
CA SER A 547 54.06 -21.51 5.59
C SER A 547 53.66 -22.99 5.51
N MET A 548 52.45 -23.33 5.95
CA MET A 548 51.93 -24.70 5.92
C MET A 548 51.54 -25.15 4.49
N GLY A 549 51.24 -26.44 4.29
CA GLY A 549 50.87 -26.98 2.97
C GLY A 549 50.00 -28.24 3.06
N GLY A 550 49.63 -28.80 1.91
CA GLY A 550 48.77 -29.99 1.81
C GLY A 550 47.26 -29.69 1.71
N PHE A 551 46.88 -28.41 1.67
CA PHE A 551 45.51 -27.94 1.54
C PHE A 551 45.49 -26.61 0.78
N LYS A 552 44.35 -26.24 0.18
CA LYS A 552 44.17 -24.91 -0.42
C LYS A 552 43.97 -23.87 0.68
N LYS A 553 44.78 -22.81 0.62
CA LYS A 553 44.71 -21.70 1.58
C LYS A 553 43.73 -20.65 1.11
N ILE A 554 42.78 -20.31 1.98
CA ILE A 554 41.80 -19.27 1.75
C ILE A 554 41.89 -18.28 2.90
N ILE A 555 41.83 -16.98 2.62
CA ILE A 555 41.61 -15.95 3.63
C ILE A 555 40.18 -15.45 3.52
N SER A 556 39.50 -15.36 4.65
CA SER A 556 38.13 -14.89 4.73
C SER A 556 38.12 -13.48 5.29
N PHE A 557 37.46 -12.55 4.60
CA PHE A 557 37.27 -11.18 5.05
C PHE A 557 35.86 -10.99 5.56
N GLY A 558 35.72 -10.34 6.72
CA GLY A 558 34.42 -10.12 7.36
C GLY A 558 34.33 -10.79 8.72
N GLY A 559 33.47 -11.79 8.84
CA GLY A 559 33.01 -12.30 10.14
C GLY A 559 31.74 -11.59 10.61
N TRP A 560 31.01 -12.21 11.54
CA TRP A 560 29.69 -11.73 11.98
C TRP A 560 29.76 -10.28 12.45
N GLU A 561 30.54 -10.02 13.51
CA GLU A 561 30.66 -8.68 14.10
C GLU A 561 31.09 -7.64 13.06
N PHE A 562 32.13 -7.92 12.26
CA PHE A 562 32.57 -6.99 11.22
C PHE A 562 31.46 -6.67 10.21
N SER A 563 30.58 -7.63 9.92
CA SER A 563 29.51 -7.48 8.92
C SER A 563 28.24 -6.82 9.47
N THR A 564 28.05 -6.83 10.80
CA THR A 564 26.83 -6.35 11.47
C THR A 564 27.03 -5.11 12.34
N SER A 565 28.25 -4.83 12.77
CA SER A 565 28.56 -3.71 13.68
C SER A 565 28.38 -2.36 12.98
N PRO A 566 27.74 -1.35 13.61
CA PRO A 566 27.54 -0.02 13.01
C PRO A 566 28.81 0.64 12.46
N GLN A 567 29.96 0.32 13.05
CA GLN A 567 31.28 0.85 12.70
C GLN A 567 31.79 0.33 11.35
N THR A 568 31.43 -0.89 10.95
CA THR A 568 32.02 -1.59 9.80
C THR A 568 30.99 -2.11 8.79
N TYR A 569 29.70 -2.20 9.14
CA TYR A 569 28.66 -2.81 8.30
C TYR A 569 28.51 -2.15 6.91
N GLN A 570 28.89 -0.87 6.77
CA GLN A 570 28.82 -0.15 5.51
C GLN A 570 29.95 -0.52 4.54
N ILE A 571 31.08 -1.05 5.00
CA ILE A 571 32.27 -1.27 4.15
C ILE A 571 31.92 -2.19 2.97
N PHE A 572 31.31 -3.36 3.23
CA PHE A 572 30.91 -4.27 2.15
C PHE A 572 29.77 -3.71 1.29
N ARG A 573 28.81 -3.00 1.89
CA ARG A 573 27.65 -2.41 1.19
C ARG A 573 28.09 -1.32 0.22
N GLN A 574 29.00 -0.45 0.62
CA GLN A 574 29.62 0.52 -0.27
C GLN A 574 30.49 -0.17 -1.33
N GLY A 575 31.22 -1.23 -0.95
CA GLY A 575 32.13 -1.94 -1.85
C GLY A 575 31.47 -2.75 -2.98
N VAL A 576 30.18 -3.10 -2.88
CA VAL A 576 29.43 -3.78 -3.96
C VAL A 576 28.73 -2.83 -4.92
N LYS A 577 28.69 -1.52 -4.59
CA LYS A 577 28.18 -0.48 -5.47
C LYS A 577 28.99 -0.43 -6.76
N GLU A 578 28.32 -0.07 -7.85
CA GLU A 578 28.88 -0.10 -9.20
C GLU A 578 30.15 0.75 -9.30
N GLU A 579 30.12 1.96 -8.73
CA GLU A 579 31.22 2.91 -8.69
C GLU A 579 32.45 2.42 -7.89
N ASN A 580 32.26 1.51 -6.94
CA ASN A 580 33.33 1.03 -6.06
C ASN A 580 33.83 -0.38 -6.41
N ARG A 581 33.08 -1.13 -7.22
CA ARG A 581 33.33 -2.55 -7.48
C ARG A 581 34.71 -2.78 -8.10
N ALA A 582 35.11 -1.95 -9.06
CA ALA A 582 36.41 -2.05 -9.72
C ALA A 582 37.55 -1.81 -8.72
N LYS A 583 37.49 -0.71 -7.95
CA LYS A 583 38.48 -0.38 -6.91
C LYS A 583 38.60 -1.48 -5.87
N ARG A 584 37.46 -2.04 -5.41
CA ARG A 584 37.46 -3.14 -4.44
C ARG A 584 38.13 -4.39 -4.99
N VAL A 585 37.79 -4.81 -6.22
CA VAL A 585 38.39 -5.99 -6.86
C VAL A 585 39.88 -5.78 -7.09
N GLU A 586 40.28 -4.58 -7.53
CA GLU A 586 41.67 -4.20 -7.71
C GLU A 586 42.44 -4.32 -6.40
N MET A 587 41.96 -3.73 -5.30
CA MET A 587 42.66 -3.78 -4.00
C MET A 587 42.75 -5.21 -3.45
N LEU A 588 41.65 -5.98 -3.51
CA LEU A 588 41.66 -7.40 -3.14
C LEU A 588 42.72 -8.16 -3.94
N THR A 589 42.72 -8.01 -5.26
CA THR A 589 43.62 -8.76 -6.15
C THR A 589 45.07 -8.32 -5.98
N VAL A 590 45.32 -7.02 -6.01
CA VAL A 590 46.66 -6.43 -5.95
C VAL A 590 47.32 -6.68 -4.61
N GLU A 591 46.61 -6.54 -3.49
CA GLU A 591 47.20 -6.73 -2.17
C GLU A 591 47.34 -8.22 -1.80
N LEU A 592 46.41 -9.10 -2.21
CA LEU A 592 46.62 -10.54 -2.10
C LEU A 592 47.84 -11.00 -2.91
N LEU A 593 48.03 -10.48 -4.12
CA LEU A 593 49.20 -10.77 -4.96
C LEU A 593 50.50 -10.20 -4.38
N LYS A 594 50.47 -9.00 -3.77
CA LYS A 594 51.62 -8.41 -3.07
C LYS A 594 51.99 -9.18 -1.80
N SER A 595 51.04 -9.81 -1.12
CA SER A 595 51.28 -10.59 0.11
C SER A 595 52.09 -11.88 -0.09
N THR A 596 52.44 -12.23 -1.34
CA THR A 596 53.47 -13.21 -1.76
C THR A 596 53.62 -14.46 -0.87
N THR A 597 52.52 -15.12 -0.53
CA THR A 597 52.54 -16.55 -0.13
C THR A 597 51.23 -17.31 -0.36
N LEU A 598 50.20 -16.66 -0.93
CA LEU A 598 48.95 -17.28 -1.36
C LEU A 598 48.91 -17.31 -2.89
N LYS A 599 49.80 -18.07 -3.52
CA LYS A 599 49.63 -18.48 -4.93
C LYS A 599 48.82 -19.78 -4.97
N PRO A 600 47.99 -19.98 -6.02
CA PRO A 600 47.19 -21.18 -6.19
C PRO A 600 48.02 -22.47 -6.16
#